data_AF-A0A527WW78-F1
#
_entry.id   AF-A0A527WW78-F1
#
_cell.length_a   1.000
_cell.length_b   1.000
_cell.length_c   1.000
_cell.angle_alpha   90.00
_cell.angle_beta   90.00
_cell.angle_gamma   90.00
#
_symmetry.space_group_name_H-M   'P 1'
#
loop_
_entity.id
_entity.type
_entity.pdbx_description
1 polymer ?
#
loop_
_entity_poly.entity_id
_entity_poly.type
_entity_poly.pdbx_seq_one_letter_code
_entity_poly.pdbx_strand_id
1 'polypeptide(L)'
;APGTKVHISGMPFTDASGDRLRSWLGVSSEEFYDTEKFAIVPMGFCFPGQDAKGGDLPPRRECAPAWRRDLMALMPQIDLVLTIGGYAQAWHMGTTRLPSLTETVRNWRAVWDAPASPKVLPLPHPSWRNTGWLKKNPWFEMDLLPFLRSEIRYRIG
;
A
#
# COMPACT_ATOMS: atom_id res chain seq x y z
N ALA A 1 9.81 -1.19 1.99
CA ALA A 1 10.82 -2.17 2.41
C ALA A 1 10.47 -2.62 3.82
N PRO A 2 10.86 -3.81 4.28
CA PRO A 2 10.69 -4.16 5.69
C PRO A 2 11.40 -3.10 6.54
N GLY A 3 10.74 -2.61 7.58
CA GLY A 3 11.42 -1.85 8.64
C GLY A 3 12.17 -2.79 9.58
N THR A 4 12.93 -2.25 10.53
CA THR A 4 13.78 -3.03 11.45
C THR A 4 13.03 -4.16 12.16
N LYS A 5 11.77 -3.93 12.55
CA LYS A 5 10.95 -4.94 13.24
C LYS A 5 10.45 -6.07 12.33
N VAL A 6 10.14 -5.77 11.06
CA VAL A 6 9.69 -6.76 10.08
C VAL A 6 10.83 -7.67 9.64
N HIS A 7 12.07 -7.14 9.62
CA HIS A 7 13.26 -7.97 9.42
C HIS A 7 13.40 -9.05 10.52
N ILE A 8 12.91 -8.77 11.73
CA ILE A 8 12.97 -9.68 12.88
C ILE A 8 11.74 -10.60 12.96
N SER A 9 10.53 -10.08 12.73
CA SER A 9 9.28 -10.87 12.82
C SER A 9 8.99 -11.73 11.59
N GLY A 10 9.60 -11.43 10.44
CA GLY A 10 9.34 -12.10 9.16
C GLY A 10 7.97 -11.77 8.53
N MET A 11 7.05 -11.15 9.29
CA MET A 11 5.72 -10.77 8.81
C MET A 11 5.60 -9.25 8.62
N PRO A 12 5.23 -8.77 7.42
CA PRO A 12 5.01 -7.35 7.16
C PRO A 12 3.79 -6.84 7.94
N PHE A 13 3.80 -5.57 8.37
CA PHE A 13 2.67 -4.92 9.05
C PHE A 13 2.27 -5.54 10.41
N THR A 14 3.24 -6.10 11.15
CA THR A 14 3.06 -6.49 12.57
C THR A 14 3.31 -5.34 13.55
N ASP A 15 3.19 -4.09 13.09
CA ASP A 15 3.41 -2.89 13.89
C ASP A 15 2.19 -1.95 13.86
N ALA A 16 2.29 -0.81 14.53
CA ALA A 16 1.20 0.18 14.59
C ALA A 16 0.79 0.73 13.20
N SER A 17 1.66 0.68 12.20
CA SER A 17 1.28 1.03 10.83
C SER A 17 0.38 -0.06 10.23
N GLY A 18 0.63 -1.32 10.58
CA GLY A 18 -0.24 -2.43 10.22
C GLY A 18 -1.59 -2.40 10.92
N ASP A 19 -1.64 -2.06 12.21
CA ASP A 19 -2.91 -1.89 12.93
C ASP A 19 -3.80 -0.84 12.26
N ARG A 20 -3.18 0.29 11.89
CA ARG A 20 -3.87 1.36 11.16
C ARG A 20 -4.32 0.90 9.79
N LEU A 21 -3.49 0.16 9.05
CA LEU A 21 -3.87 -0.37 7.74
C LEU A 21 -5.08 -1.30 7.83
N ARG A 22 -5.07 -2.26 8.77
CA ARG A 22 -6.20 -3.17 8.99
C ARG A 22 -7.47 -2.40 9.37
N SER A 23 -7.35 -1.36 10.20
CA SER A 23 -8.46 -0.46 10.52
C SER A 23 -9.01 0.29 9.29
N TRP A 24 -8.14 0.74 8.38
CA TRP A 24 -8.55 1.36 7.12
C TRP A 24 -9.32 0.38 6.24
N LEU A 25 -8.78 -0.82 6.05
CA LEU A 25 -9.39 -1.89 5.26
C LEU A 25 -10.67 -2.45 5.93
N GLY A 26 -10.83 -2.24 7.24
CA GLY A 26 -11.95 -2.77 8.01
C GLY A 26 -11.88 -4.28 8.18
N VAL A 27 -10.67 -4.84 8.32
CA VAL A 27 -10.40 -6.29 8.39
C VAL A 27 -9.79 -6.70 9.72
N SER A 28 -10.00 -7.96 10.11
CA SER A 28 -9.31 -8.56 11.26
C SER A 28 -7.84 -8.87 10.94
N SER A 29 -7.06 -9.23 11.95
CA SER A 29 -5.67 -9.68 11.74
C SER A 29 -5.64 -10.99 10.96
N GLU A 30 -6.54 -11.91 11.30
CA GLU A 30 -6.67 -13.23 10.68
C GLU A 30 -7.00 -13.09 9.20
N GLU A 31 -7.98 -12.24 8.84
CA GLU A 31 -8.31 -11.97 7.44
C GLU A 31 -7.16 -11.34 6.68
N PHE A 32 -6.42 -10.39 7.29
CA PHE A 32 -5.33 -9.67 6.64
C PHE A 32 -4.12 -10.55 6.34
N TYR A 33 -3.88 -11.58 7.14
CA TYR A 33 -2.77 -12.51 6.96
C TYR A 33 -3.16 -13.84 6.31
N ASP A 34 -4.43 -14.02 5.97
CA ASP A 34 -4.92 -15.14 5.17
C ASP A 34 -4.44 -14.99 3.72
N THR A 35 -3.62 -15.92 3.26
CA THR A 35 -3.01 -15.87 1.92
C THR A 35 -3.99 -16.16 0.80
N GLU A 36 -5.18 -16.69 1.10
CA GLU A 36 -6.26 -16.81 0.12
C GLU A 36 -6.97 -15.47 -0.12
N LYS A 37 -6.83 -14.51 0.80
CA LYS A 37 -7.49 -13.19 0.76
C LYS A 37 -6.55 -12.04 0.41
N PHE A 38 -5.33 -12.05 0.94
CA PHE A 38 -4.37 -10.96 0.76
C PHE A 38 -2.98 -11.45 0.35
N ALA A 39 -2.41 -10.76 -0.64
CA ALA A 39 -0.98 -10.84 -0.95
C ALA A 39 -0.28 -9.54 -0.50
N ILE A 40 0.67 -9.66 0.44
CA ILE A 40 1.43 -8.50 0.96
C ILE A 40 2.83 -8.48 0.35
N VAL A 41 3.05 -7.59 -0.63
CA VAL A 41 4.31 -7.54 -1.39
C VAL A 41 5.05 -6.22 -1.19
N PRO A 42 6.17 -6.18 -0.44
CA PRO A 42 6.91 -4.94 -0.20
C PRO A 42 7.59 -4.43 -1.47
N MET A 43 7.93 -3.14 -1.58
CA MET A 43 8.71 -2.63 -2.74
C MET A 43 10.19 -3.04 -2.75
N GLY A 44 10.66 -3.68 -1.68
CA GLY A 44 12.02 -4.20 -1.56
C GLY A 44 12.07 -5.18 -0.39
N PHE A 45 12.86 -6.25 -0.52
CA PHE A 45 12.96 -7.33 0.46
C PHE A 45 14.04 -7.11 1.53
N CYS A 46 14.92 -6.14 1.33
CA CYS A 46 15.99 -5.82 2.28
C CYS A 46 15.65 -4.59 3.11
N PHE A 47 16.06 -4.59 4.38
CA PHE A 47 16.07 -3.38 5.19
C PHE A 47 17.06 -2.38 4.58
N PRO A 48 16.62 -1.16 4.22
CA PRO A 48 17.46 -0.23 3.46
C PRO A 48 18.43 0.56 4.36
N GLY A 49 18.40 0.37 5.68
CA GLY A 49 19.07 1.22 6.66
C GLY A 49 18.20 2.38 7.12
N GLN A 50 18.73 3.22 8.00
CA GLN A 50 18.04 4.41 8.53
C GLN A 50 18.83 5.68 8.24
N ASP A 51 18.10 6.78 8.06
CA ASP A 51 18.68 8.12 8.08
C ASP A 51 19.13 8.52 9.50
N ALA A 52 19.87 9.62 9.60
CA ALA A 52 20.37 10.13 10.88
C ALA A 52 19.26 10.52 11.89
N LYS A 53 17.99 10.57 11.45
CA LYS A 53 16.82 10.89 12.27
C LYS A 53 15.99 9.64 12.61
N GLY A 54 16.52 8.44 12.34
CA GLY A 54 15.88 7.16 12.63
C GLY A 54 14.73 6.81 11.68
N GLY A 55 14.63 7.46 10.52
CA GLY A 55 13.70 7.10 9.46
C GLY A 55 14.28 6.04 8.54
N ASP A 56 13.50 5.01 8.21
CA ASP A 56 13.93 4.02 7.22
C ASP A 56 14.20 4.69 5.87
N LEU A 57 15.34 4.35 5.28
CA LEU A 57 15.74 4.79 3.95
C LEU A 57 14.76 4.28 2.89
N PRO A 58 14.73 4.90 1.69
CA PRO A 58 13.88 4.39 0.63
C PRO A 58 14.31 2.99 0.17
N PRO A 59 13.38 2.20 -0.41
CA PRO A 59 13.75 0.93 -1.04
C PRO A 59 14.85 1.15 -2.09
N ARG A 60 15.82 0.23 -2.14
CA ARG A 60 16.86 0.21 -3.18
C ARG A 60 16.20 0.17 -4.56
N ARG A 61 16.70 1.00 -5.48
CA ARG A 61 16.08 1.25 -6.80
C ARG A 61 16.09 0.01 -7.69
N GLU A 62 17.11 -0.82 -7.55
CA GLU A 62 17.32 -2.08 -8.25
C GLU A 62 16.40 -3.21 -7.76
N CYS A 63 15.80 -3.11 -6.57
CA CYS A 63 15.02 -4.20 -6.01
C CYS A 63 13.79 -4.52 -6.87
N ALA A 64 12.83 -3.60 -7.00
CA ALA A 64 11.59 -3.89 -7.71
C ALA A 64 11.80 -4.30 -9.18
N PRO A 65 12.69 -3.65 -9.97
CA PRO A 65 13.03 -4.10 -11.32
C PRO A 65 13.51 -5.54 -11.43
N ALA A 66 14.20 -6.07 -10.41
CA ALA A 66 14.81 -7.39 -10.47
C ALA A 66 13.83 -8.56 -10.34
N TRP A 67 12.61 -8.35 -9.80
CA TRP A 67 11.70 -9.47 -9.49
C TRP A 67 10.21 -9.14 -9.50
N ARG A 68 9.82 -7.86 -9.37
CA ARG A 68 8.42 -7.52 -9.05
C ARG A 68 7.45 -7.84 -10.18
N ARG A 69 7.86 -7.60 -11.44
CA ARG A 69 7.04 -7.95 -12.60
C ARG A 69 6.76 -9.45 -12.63
N ASP A 70 7.81 -10.26 -12.51
CA ASP A 70 7.71 -11.71 -12.63
C ASP A 70 6.93 -12.31 -11.44
N LEU A 71 7.10 -11.76 -10.23
CA LEU A 71 6.28 -12.12 -9.07
C LEU A 71 4.79 -11.82 -9.29
N MET A 72 4.45 -10.62 -9.80
CA MET A 72 3.05 -10.28 -10.06
C MET A 72 2.43 -11.18 -11.14
N ALA A 73 3.21 -11.61 -12.13
CA ALA A 73 2.76 -12.55 -13.17
C ALA A 73 2.40 -13.94 -12.61
N LEU A 74 2.97 -14.34 -11.46
CA LEU A 74 2.62 -15.58 -10.76
C LEU A 74 1.30 -15.48 -9.97
N MET A 75 0.70 -14.29 -9.89
CA MET A 75 -0.54 -14.06 -9.16
C MET A 75 -1.63 -13.46 -10.06
N PRO A 76 -2.04 -14.16 -11.14
CA PRO A 76 -3.04 -13.65 -12.09
C PRO A 76 -4.44 -13.46 -11.46
N GLN A 77 -4.69 -14.06 -10.30
CA GLN A 77 -5.94 -13.92 -9.54
C GLN A 77 -6.11 -12.56 -8.88
N ILE A 78 -5.05 -11.74 -8.77
CA ILE A 78 -5.13 -10.42 -8.15
C ILE A 78 -5.91 -9.49 -9.08
N ASP A 79 -7.07 -9.03 -8.61
CA ASP A 79 -7.95 -8.11 -9.35
C ASP A 79 -7.85 -6.65 -8.86
N LEU A 80 -7.28 -6.43 -7.67
CA LEU A 80 -7.09 -5.13 -7.04
C LEU A 80 -5.70 -5.00 -6.39
N VAL A 81 -4.97 -3.96 -6.76
CA VAL A 81 -3.69 -3.57 -6.17
C VAL A 81 -3.85 -2.30 -5.34
N LEU A 82 -3.59 -2.40 -4.03
CA LEU A 82 -3.49 -1.25 -3.13
C LEU A 82 -2.05 -0.71 -3.14
N THR A 83 -1.84 0.48 -3.72
CA THR A 83 -0.50 1.08 -3.77
C THR A 83 -0.26 1.96 -2.54
N ILE A 84 0.41 1.39 -1.53
CA ILE A 84 0.66 2.05 -0.24
C ILE A 84 1.93 2.91 -0.31
N GLY A 85 1.76 4.22 -0.42
CA GLY A 85 2.82 5.22 -0.45
C GLY A 85 3.47 5.42 -1.84
N GLY A 86 4.27 6.48 -1.94
CA GLY A 86 4.77 7.01 -3.21
C GLY A 86 5.61 6.03 -4.04
N TYR A 87 6.38 5.13 -3.41
CA TYR A 87 7.18 4.13 -4.14
C TYR A 87 6.32 3.08 -4.82
N ALA A 88 5.27 2.60 -4.14
CA ALA A 88 4.32 1.65 -4.72
C ALA A 88 3.50 2.31 -5.84
N GLN A 89 3.09 3.57 -5.63
CA GLN A 89 2.39 4.36 -6.64
C GLN A 89 3.27 4.57 -7.88
N ALA A 90 4.54 4.97 -7.70
CA ALA A 90 5.46 5.19 -8.81
C ALA A 90 5.67 3.94 -9.68
N TRP A 91 5.66 2.75 -9.07
CA TRP A 91 5.80 1.49 -9.79
C TRP A 91 4.53 1.10 -10.55
N HIS A 92 3.39 1.08 -9.85
CA HIS A 92 2.16 0.47 -10.37
C HIS A 92 1.31 1.41 -11.22
N MET A 93 1.46 2.73 -11.08
CA MET A 93 0.53 3.68 -11.67
C MET A 93 1.05 4.32 -12.97
N GLY A 94 2.36 4.26 -13.25
CA GLY A 94 2.93 4.85 -14.46
C GLY A 94 2.49 6.29 -14.67
N THR A 95 1.86 6.58 -15.80
CA THR A 95 1.34 7.92 -16.18
C THR A 95 0.09 8.34 -15.41
N THR A 96 -0.60 7.44 -14.71
CA THR A 96 -1.76 7.78 -13.87
C THR A 96 -1.36 8.37 -12.52
N ARG A 97 -0.07 8.26 -12.15
CA ARG A 97 0.48 8.94 -10.97
C ARG A 97 0.60 10.43 -11.23
N LEU A 98 0.16 11.23 -10.26
CA LEU A 98 0.29 12.70 -10.28
C LEU A 98 1.57 13.16 -9.56
N PRO A 99 1.99 14.43 -9.72
CA PRO A 99 3.27 14.93 -9.20
C PRO A 99 3.49 14.67 -7.70
N SER A 100 2.44 14.77 -6.89
CA SER A 100 2.49 14.51 -5.45
C SER A 100 1.68 13.30 -4.99
N LEU A 101 2.05 12.77 -3.80
CA LEU A 101 1.27 11.76 -3.09
C LEU A 101 -0.18 12.23 -2.88
N THR A 102 -0.34 13.46 -2.41
CA THR A 102 -1.66 14.04 -2.10
C THR A 102 -2.54 14.10 -3.34
N GLU A 103 -2.02 14.62 -4.46
CA GLU A 103 -2.78 14.68 -5.71
C GLU A 103 -3.13 13.29 -6.20
N THR A 104 -2.18 12.35 -6.18
CA THR A 104 -2.40 10.96 -6.63
C THR A 104 -3.50 10.29 -5.83
N VAL A 105 -3.47 10.38 -4.48
CA VAL A 105 -4.50 9.80 -3.62
C VAL A 105 -5.83 10.55 -3.77
N ARG A 106 -5.81 11.87 -3.93
CA ARG A 106 -7.04 12.67 -4.12
C ARG A 106 -7.74 12.32 -5.43
N ASN A 107 -6.97 11.91 -6.45
CA ASN A 107 -7.47 11.50 -7.75
C ASN A 107 -7.93 10.03 -7.81
N TRP A 108 -8.14 9.37 -6.65
CA TRP A 108 -8.45 7.94 -6.58
C TRP A 108 -9.66 7.52 -7.43
N ARG A 109 -10.70 8.36 -7.56
CA ARG A 109 -11.88 8.05 -8.38
C ARG A 109 -11.52 7.92 -9.86
N ALA A 110 -10.76 8.87 -10.41
CA ALA A 110 -10.32 8.79 -11.80
C ALA A 110 -9.39 7.60 -12.05
N VAL A 111 -8.54 7.25 -11.07
CA VAL A 111 -7.71 6.03 -11.14
C VAL A 111 -8.59 4.78 -11.13
N TRP A 112 -9.62 4.75 -10.28
CA TRP A 112 -10.56 3.64 -10.18
C TRP A 112 -11.39 3.45 -11.46
N ASP A 113 -11.89 4.54 -12.03
CA ASP A 113 -12.75 4.53 -13.22
C ASP A 113 -11.96 4.25 -14.51
N ALA A 114 -10.64 4.41 -14.49
CA ALA A 114 -9.79 4.10 -15.63
C ALA A 114 -9.89 2.60 -16.03
N PRO A 115 -9.80 2.30 -17.33
CA PRO A 115 -9.76 0.92 -17.82
C PRO A 115 -8.38 0.33 -17.51
N ALA A 116 -8.28 -0.31 -16.34
CA ALA A 116 -7.08 -1.00 -15.86
C ALA A 116 -7.45 -2.38 -15.31
N SER A 117 -6.60 -3.36 -15.60
CA SER A 117 -6.65 -4.69 -15.01
C SER A 117 -5.22 -5.10 -14.60
N PRO A 118 -4.97 -5.35 -13.30
CA PRO A 118 -5.90 -5.22 -12.18
C PRO A 118 -6.32 -3.75 -11.93
N LYS A 119 -7.39 -3.56 -11.15
CA LYS A 119 -7.74 -2.26 -10.58
C LYS A 119 -6.64 -1.79 -9.64
N VAL A 120 -6.45 -0.49 -9.55
CA VAL A 120 -5.43 0.13 -8.68
C VAL A 120 -6.10 1.16 -7.78
N LEU A 121 -5.79 1.14 -6.49
CA LEU A 121 -6.25 2.16 -5.55
C LEU A 121 -5.06 2.76 -4.76
N PRO A 122 -4.78 4.06 -4.92
CA PRO A 122 -3.67 4.71 -4.24
C PRO A 122 -4.00 5.06 -2.78
N LEU A 123 -3.12 4.68 -1.87
CA LEU A 123 -3.21 5.00 -0.44
C LEU A 123 -1.94 5.72 0.03
N PRO A 124 -2.03 6.64 1.01
CA PRO A 124 -0.86 7.10 1.74
C PRO A 124 -0.28 5.95 2.57
N HIS A 125 0.96 6.07 3.03
CA HIS A 125 1.50 5.10 3.98
C HIS A 125 0.81 5.22 5.35
N PRO A 126 0.43 4.13 6.04
CA PRO A 126 -0.25 4.17 7.34
C PRO A 126 0.67 4.53 8.52
N SER A 127 1.83 5.15 8.26
CA SER A 127 2.77 5.55 9.33
C SER A 127 2.22 6.74 10.12
N TRP A 128 2.61 6.83 11.40
CA TRP A 128 2.33 8.00 12.24
C TRP A 128 2.82 9.32 11.63
N ARG A 129 3.86 9.29 10.77
CA ARG A 129 4.35 10.46 10.03
C ARG A 129 3.27 11.11 9.16
N ASN A 130 2.26 10.33 8.72
CA ASN A 130 1.14 10.83 7.92
C ASN A 130 -0.06 11.31 8.76
N THR A 131 0.00 11.28 10.09
CA THR A 131 -1.12 11.77 10.94
C THR A 131 -1.46 13.23 10.66
N GLY A 132 -0.46 14.10 10.45
CA GLY A 132 -0.69 15.50 10.08
C GLY A 132 -1.32 15.65 8.68
N TRP A 133 -1.01 14.75 7.76
CA TRP A 133 -1.61 14.72 6.43
C TRP A 133 -3.09 14.31 6.51
N LEU A 134 -3.42 13.28 7.29
CA LEU A 134 -4.81 12.81 7.48
C LEU A 134 -5.70 13.92 8.04
N LYS A 135 -5.23 14.64 9.07
CA LYS A 135 -5.94 15.79 9.66
C LYS A 135 -6.25 16.90 8.64
N LYS A 136 -5.37 17.10 7.65
CA LYS A 136 -5.55 18.11 6.58
C LYS A 136 -6.38 17.60 5.41
N ASN A 137 -6.65 16.29 5.34
CA ASN A 137 -7.33 15.63 4.22
C ASN A 137 -8.47 14.73 4.74
N PRO A 138 -9.50 15.30 5.40
CA PRO A 138 -10.58 14.51 6.01
C PRO A 138 -11.37 13.66 4.99
N TRP A 139 -11.39 14.08 3.73
CA TRP A 139 -11.96 13.31 2.61
C TRP A 139 -11.35 11.91 2.48
N PHE A 140 -10.12 11.68 2.94
CA PHE A 140 -9.53 10.34 2.93
C PHE A 140 -10.37 9.38 3.79
N GLU A 141 -10.72 9.81 5.01
CA GLU A 141 -11.50 8.99 5.95
C GLU A 141 -13.00 9.00 5.65
N MET A 142 -13.52 10.12 5.14
CA MET A 142 -14.95 10.29 4.87
C MET A 142 -15.41 9.70 3.53
N ASP A 143 -14.54 9.70 2.51
CA ASP A 143 -14.91 9.30 1.16
C ASP A 143 -14.17 8.03 0.71
N LEU A 144 -12.83 8.04 0.80
CA LEU A 144 -12.01 6.94 0.25
C LEU A 144 -12.14 5.69 1.12
N LEU A 145 -12.03 5.80 2.44
CA LEU A 145 -12.07 4.62 3.32
C LEU A 145 -13.40 3.85 3.26
N PRO A 146 -14.59 4.47 3.27
CA PRO A 146 -15.85 3.73 3.12
C PRO A 146 -15.92 2.97 1.79
N PHE A 147 -15.49 3.61 0.70
CA PHE A 147 -15.38 2.97 -0.61
C PHE A 147 -14.42 1.78 -0.59
N LEU A 148 -13.20 1.98 -0.09
CA LEU A 148 -12.19 0.92 0.04
C LEU A 148 -12.72 -0.27 0.86
N ARG A 149 -13.39 -0.02 1.98
CA ARG A 149 -13.97 -1.08 2.82
C ARG A 149 -15.01 -1.89 2.04
N SER A 150 -15.87 -1.24 1.28
CA SER A 150 -16.85 -1.92 0.41
C SER A 150 -16.14 -2.84 -0.60
N GLU A 151 -15.13 -2.32 -1.29
CA GLU A 151 -14.37 -3.07 -2.30
C GLU A 151 -13.59 -4.24 -1.72
N ILE A 152 -13.05 -4.09 -0.50
CA ILE A 152 -12.37 -5.18 0.20
C ILE A 152 -13.37 -6.24 0.63
N ARG A 153 -14.50 -5.85 1.24
CA ARG A 153 -15.52 -6.79 1.70
C ARG A 153 -16.09 -7.63 0.55
N TYR A 154 -16.36 -7.02 -0.59
CA TYR A 154 -16.81 -7.71 -1.79
C TYR A 154 -15.83 -8.80 -2.29
N ARG A 155 -14.52 -8.64 -2.05
CA ARG A 155 -13.49 -9.56 -2.55
C ARG A 155 -13.16 -10.70 -1.60
N ILE A 156 -13.26 -10.46 -0.30
CA ILE A 156 -12.81 -11.41 0.74
C ILE A 156 -13.97 -12.08 1.48
N GLY A 157 -15.21 -11.77 1.10
CA GLY A 157 -16.47 -12.30 1.65
C GLY A 157 -17.44 -12.67 0.55
#